data_AF-A0A6B3EXF5-F1
#
_entry.id   AF-A0A6B3EXF5-F1
#
_cell.length_a   1.000
_cell.length_b   1.000
_cell.length_c   1.000
_cell.angle_alpha   90.00
_cell.angle_beta   90.00
_cell.angle_gamma   90.00
#
_symmetry.space_group_name_H-M   'P 1'
#
loop_
_entity.id
_entity.type
_entity.pdbx_description
1 polymer ?
#
loop_
_entity_poly.entity_id
_entity_poly.type
_entity_poly.pdbx_seq_one_letter_code
_entity_poly.pdbx_strand_id
1 'polypeptide(L)' 'DPADHDPVVAELVRQGLPVVSDGRPDGTLPVTAWVDNDHEAAVLGILDHLADSGARRIGLLTGTTTDTYTRLSTTAYLE' A
#
# COMPACT_ATOMS: atom_id res chain seq x y z
N ASP A 1 3.78 0.11 -5.80
CA ASP A 1 2.91 1.29 -6.04
C ASP A 1 3.69 2.59 -6.13
N PRO A 2 3.14 3.57 -6.87
CA PRO A 2 3.59 4.94 -6.81
C PRO A 2 3.26 5.54 -5.44
N ALA A 3 4.13 6.43 -4.96
CA ALA A 3 3.79 7.33 -3.87
C ALA A 3 2.69 8.32 -4.30
N ASP A 4 2.01 8.94 -3.34
CA ASP A 4 1.09 10.03 -3.64
C ASP A 4 1.78 11.12 -4.48
N HIS A 5 1.08 11.62 -5.50
CA HIS A 5 1.59 12.61 -6.45
C HIS A 5 2.87 12.23 -7.21
N ASP A 6 3.08 10.93 -7.49
CA ASP A 6 4.22 10.46 -8.28
C ASP A 6 4.34 11.21 -9.63
N PRO A 7 5.46 11.94 -9.87
CA PRO A 7 5.63 12.76 -11.07
C PRO A 7 5.80 11.93 -12.35
N VAL A 8 6.25 10.68 -12.23
CA VAL A 8 6.41 9.78 -13.38
C VAL A 8 5.04 9.35 -13.90
N VAL A 9 4.12 8.98 -13.00
CA VAL A 9 2.75 8.64 -13.39
C VAL A 9 2.06 9.83 -14.04
N ALA A 10 2.21 11.03 -13.47
CA ALA A 10 1.64 12.25 -14.03
C ALA A 10 2.16 12.52 -15.45
N GLU A 11 3.46 12.34 -15.68
CA GLU A 11 4.08 12.55 -17.00
C GLU A 11 3.63 11.51 -18.03
N LEU A 12 3.57 10.22 -17.66
CA LEU A 12 3.09 9.16 -18.55
C LEU A 12 1.64 9.39 -18.99
N VAL A 13 0.78 9.77 -18.05
CA VAL A 13 -0.62 10.11 -18.35
C VAL A 13 -0.70 11.36 -19.23
N ARG A 14 0.13 12.39 -18.98
CA ARG A 14 0.22 13.59 -19.83
C ARG A 14 0.64 13.26 -21.27
N GLN A 15 1.45 12.23 -21.47
CA GLN A 15 1.85 11.71 -22.78
C GLN A 15 0.78 10.82 -23.46
N GLY A 16 -0.36 10.60 -22.79
CA GLY A 16 -1.43 9.75 -23.30
C GLY A 16 -1.16 8.25 -23.16
N LEU A 17 -0.19 7.86 -22.33
CA LEU A 17 0.12 6.46 -22.06
C LEU A 17 -0.80 5.92 -20.96
N PRO A 18 -1.48 4.78 -21.17
CA PRO A 18 -2.25 4.14 -20.11
C PRO A 18 -1.31 3.60 -19.03
N VAL A 19 -1.64 3.84 -17.76
CA VAL A 19 -0.85 3.41 -16.61
C VAL A 19 -1.67 2.46 -15.77
N VAL A 20 -1.12 1.29 -15.46
CA VAL A 20 -1.67 0.36 -14.47
C VAL A 20 -0.79 0.39 -13.24
N SER A 21 -1.38 0.67 -12.08
CA SER A 21 -0.66 0.71 -10.80
C SER A 21 -0.63 -0.65 -10.12
N ASP A 22 0.48 -0.96 -9.48
CA ASP A 22 0.62 -2.06 -8.50
C ASP A 22 0.39 -1.48 -7.11
N GLY A 23 -0.85 -1.52 -6.61
CA GLY A 23 -1.36 -0.79 -5.44
C GLY A 23 -2.40 0.27 -5.84
N ARG A 24 -3.45 0.47 -5.03
CA ARG A 24 -4.53 1.44 -5.33
C ARG A 24 -4.20 2.86 -4.83
N PRO A 25 -3.86 3.82 -5.72
CA PRO A 25 -3.52 5.18 -5.31
C PRO A 25 -4.68 5.89 -4.61
N ASP A 26 -4.39 6.95 -3.86
CA ASP A 26 -5.34 7.77 -3.07
C ASP A 26 -6.40 8.54 -3.89
N GLY A 27 -6.55 8.22 -5.18
CA GLY A 27 -7.49 8.82 -6.12
C GLY A 27 -6.99 10.12 -6.76
N THR A 28 -5.87 10.69 -6.30
CA THR A 28 -5.28 11.90 -6.91
C THR A 28 -4.41 11.59 -8.13
N LEU A 29 -3.91 10.35 -8.23
CA LEU A 29 -3.11 9.85 -9.35
C LEU A 29 -4.01 9.25 -10.44
N PRO A 30 -3.99 9.81 -11.68
CA PRO A 30 -4.93 9.42 -12.74
C PRO A 30 -4.51 8.14 -13.47
N VAL A 31 -4.40 7.03 -12.74
CA VAL A 31 -4.09 5.71 -13.32
C VAL A 31 -5.32 5.12 -14.03
N THR A 32 -5.09 4.35 -15.10
CA THR A 32 -6.14 3.71 -15.90
C THR A 32 -6.78 2.54 -15.16
N ALA A 33 -5.96 1.76 -14.44
CA ALA A 33 -6.40 0.65 -13.61
C ALA A 33 -5.37 0.42 -12.49
N TRP A 34 -5.71 -0.47 -11.56
CA TRP A 34 -4.82 -0.92 -10.51
C TRP A 34 -5.03 -2.41 -10.24
N VAL A 35 -3.97 -3.04 -9.77
CA VAL A 35 -3.99 -4.39 -9.20
C VAL A 35 -3.38 -4.25 -7.81
N ASP A 36 -4.02 -4.82 -6.79
CA ASP A 36 -3.58 -4.65 -5.40
C ASP A 36 -3.86 -5.92 -4.59
N ASN A 37 -3.17 -6.05 -3.45
CA ASN A 37 -3.49 -7.03 -2.44
C ASN A 37 -4.38 -6.40 -1.35
N ASP A 38 -5.12 -7.25 -0.64
CA ASP A 38 -5.78 -6.83 0.59
C ASP A 38 -4.75 -6.74 1.72
N HIS A 39 -4.03 -5.61 1.77
CA HIS A 39 -2.97 -5.37 2.73
C HIS A 39 -3.45 -5.33 4.18
N GLU A 40 -4.68 -4.87 4.41
CA GLU A 40 -5.30 -4.87 5.73
C GLU A 40 -5.52 -6.30 6.22
N ALA A 41 -6.22 -7.13 5.44
CA ALA A 41 -6.44 -8.53 5.79
C ALA A 41 -5.11 -9.31 5.93
N ALA A 42 -4.12 -9.01 5.08
CA ALA A 42 -2.81 -9.64 5.15
C ALA A 42 -2.08 -9.31 6.46
N VAL A 43 -2.04 -8.03 6.87
CA VAL A 43 -1.37 -7.62 8.11
C VAL A 43 -2.07 -8.19 9.33
N LEU A 44 -3.40 -8.09 9.39
CA LEU A 44 -4.18 -8.66 10.51
C LEU A 44 -3.95 -10.17 10.62
N GLY A 45 -3.99 -10.90 9.50
CA GLY A 45 -3.71 -12.33 9.49
C GLY A 45 -2.29 -12.70 9.94
N ILE A 46 -1.29 -11.89 9.61
CA ILE A 46 0.09 -12.07 10.11
C ILE A 46 0.16 -11.82 11.63
N LEU A 47 -0.49 -10.78 12.12
CA LEU A 47 -0.50 -10.45 13.56
C LEU A 47 -1.20 -11.54 14.37
N ASP A 48 -2.35 -12.02 13.90
CA ASP A 48 -3.06 -13.16 14.49
C ASP A 48 -2.16 -14.40 14.55
N HIS A 49 -1.51 -14.74 13.42
CA HIS A 49 -0.61 -15.89 13.36
C HIS A 49 0.56 -15.79 14.36
N LEU A 50 1.15 -14.61 14.51
CA LEU A 50 2.23 -14.37 15.47
C LEU A 50 1.72 -14.44 16.92
N ALA A 51 0.53 -13.90 17.20
CA ALA A 51 -0.09 -13.94 18.53
C ALA A 51 -0.47 -15.37 18.95
N ASP A 52 -1.03 -16.15 18.02
CA ASP A 52 -1.33 -17.58 18.17
C ASP A 52 -0.07 -18.41 18.43
N SER A 53 1.05 -17.99 17.82
CA SER A 53 2.38 -18.57 18.05
C SER A 53 3.03 -18.11 19.37
N GLY A 54 2.34 -17.30 20.18
CA GLY A 54 2.78 -16.87 21.51
C GLY A 54 3.49 -15.51 21.56
N ALA A 55 3.56 -14.77 20.45
CA ALA A 55 4.07 -13.40 20.47
C ALA A 55 3.14 -12.49 21.30
N ARG A 56 3.74 -11.48 21.95
CA ARG A 56 3.00 -10.54 22.83
C ARG A 56 3.37 -9.07 22.62
N ARG A 57 4.49 -8.80 21.94
CA ARG A 57 5.00 -7.46 21.62
C ARG A 57 5.57 -7.50 20.22
N ILE A 58 4.67 -7.57 19.24
CA ILE A 58 5.04 -7.59 17.83
C ILE A 58 5.40 -6.15 17.46
N GLY A 59 6.50 -5.96 16.73
CA GLY A 59 6.91 -4.67 16.22
C GLY A 59 6.75 -4.63 14.69
N LEU A 60 6.28 -3.50 14.17
CA LEU A 60 6.29 -3.23 12.73
C LEU A 60 7.53 -2.42 12.34
N LEU A 61 8.25 -2.91 11.33
CA LEU A 61 9.24 -2.14 10.59
C LEU A 61 8.69 -1.90 9.18
N THR A 62 8.41 -0.63 8.86
CA THR A 62 7.77 -0.22 7.60
C THR A 62 8.50 0.96 6.98
N GLY A 63 8.19 1.26 5.72
CA GLY A 63 8.68 2.44 5.02
C GLY A 63 8.14 3.74 5.61
N THR A 64 8.67 4.86 5.15
CA THR A 64 8.19 6.22 5.52
C THR A 64 7.52 6.92 4.35
N THR A 65 7.19 6.17 3.30
CA THR A 65 6.60 6.64 2.05
C THR A 65 5.07 6.65 2.15
N THR A 66 4.43 7.28 1.17
CA THR A 66 2.97 7.43 1.12
C THR A 66 2.29 6.42 0.20
N ASP A 67 3.04 5.43 -0.31
CA ASP A 67 2.46 4.35 -1.10
C ASP A 67 1.39 3.56 -0.31
N THR A 68 0.51 2.90 -1.05
CA THR A 68 -0.66 2.18 -0.54
C THR A 68 -0.26 1.05 0.38
N TYR A 69 0.78 0.29 0.03
CA TYR A 69 1.31 -0.77 0.90
C TYR A 69 1.72 -0.21 2.26
N THR A 70 2.57 0.81 2.29
CA THR A 70 3.11 1.42 3.51
C THR A 70 1.98 2.01 4.35
N ARG A 71 1.06 2.75 3.73
CA ARG A 71 -0.07 3.39 4.41
C ARG A 71 -1.04 2.37 5.01
N LEU A 72 -1.49 1.40 4.22
CA LEU A 72 -2.47 0.40 4.68
C LEU A 72 -1.87 -0.54 5.72
N SER A 73 -0.65 -1.01 5.51
CA SER A 73 0.02 -1.91 6.47
C SER A 73 0.27 -1.23 7.81
N THR A 74 0.64 0.05 7.79
CA THR A 74 0.84 0.84 9.03
C THR A 74 -0.49 1.09 9.73
N THR A 75 -1.55 1.41 8.98
CA THR A 75 -2.88 1.65 9.55
C THR A 75 -3.40 0.38 10.22
N ALA A 76 -3.40 -0.74 9.50
CA ALA A 76 -3.88 -2.03 10.02
C ALA A 76 -3.09 -2.52 11.25
N TYR A 77 -1.79 -2.23 11.32
CA TYR A 77 -0.98 -2.57 12.50
C TYR A 77 -1.32 -1.73 13.74
N LEU A 78 -1.83 -0.51 13.56
CA LEU A 78 -2.13 0.42 14.64
C LEU A 78 -3.57 0.33 15.16
N GLU A 79 -4.44 -0.45 14.50
CA GLU A 79 -5.79 -0.75 14.98
C GLU A 79 -5.76 -1.64 16.24
#